data_AF-A0AB34YK25-F1
#
_entry.id   AF-A0AB34YK25-F1
#
_cell.length_a   1.000
_cell.length_b   1.000
_cell.length_c   1.000
_cell.angle_alpha   90.00
_cell.angle_beta   90.00
_cell.angle_gamma   90.00
#
_symmetry.space_group_name_H-M   'P 1'
#
loop_
_entity.id
_entity.type
_entity.pdbx_description
1 polymer ?
#
loop_
_entity_poly.entity_id
_entity_poly.type
_entity_poly.pdbx_seq_one_letter_code
_entity_poly.pdbx_strand_id
1 'polypeptide(L)'
;MRILRARNFCLALVIGLSCLVADRSDAEEVTRHSVSNGRTVYVGGVANILVRVENPKGSLLLLAGGSQRLNVGADGTFTEQPLSAIIRNRDAFAASGFNILLVDKETSLCDAVEYMRRLKRPVTIVSLSNATRRTAKALAHGAKPDKIVLASGELNARSGPLDGVADILRDPALLPPTLVIHHRKDDCRVTNPAGVAPFQVWAGDRVRKVIWIDGGTKGTGGCASLGYHGLGGQDAVLVSEVVNFAADK
;
A
#
# COMPACT_ATOMS: atom_id res chain seq x y z
N MET A 1 11.28 33.08 -95.73
CA MET A 1 10.60 34.38 -95.53
C MET A 1 9.89 34.34 -94.18
N ARG A 2 10.30 35.24 -93.26
CA ARG A 2 9.68 35.61 -91.96
C ARG A 2 9.66 34.53 -90.84
N ILE A 3 10.45 34.69 -89.76
CA ILE A 3 10.15 35.39 -88.48
C ILE A 3 9.33 34.44 -87.54
N LEU A 4 9.53 34.23 -86.22
CA LEU A 4 9.93 35.06 -85.06
C LEU A 4 10.38 34.14 -83.89
N ARG A 5 11.27 34.65 -83.02
CA ARG A 5 11.66 34.10 -81.71
C ARG A 5 10.53 34.23 -80.68
N ALA A 6 10.45 33.32 -79.70
CA ALA A 6 9.95 33.63 -78.37
C ALA A 6 10.74 32.85 -77.29
N ARG A 7 11.20 33.59 -76.28
CA ARG A 7 12.04 33.15 -75.15
C ARG A 7 11.14 32.65 -74.03
N ASN A 8 11.40 31.44 -73.49
CA ASN A 8 10.81 30.99 -72.24
C ASN A 8 11.78 31.24 -71.08
N PHE A 9 11.32 32.04 -70.12
CA PHE A 9 11.92 32.25 -68.80
C PHE A 9 11.53 31.06 -67.91
N CYS A 10 12.49 30.32 -67.36
CA CYS A 10 12.25 29.40 -66.24
C CYS A 10 12.61 30.12 -64.93
N LEU A 11 11.60 30.38 -64.11
CA LEU A 11 11.74 30.86 -62.73
C LEU A 11 11.76 29.62 -61.81
N ALA A 12 12.87 29.36 -61.13
CA ALA A 12 12.98 28.28 -60.15
C ALA A 12 12.34 28.71 -58.82
N LEU A 13 11.31 27.99 -58.39
CA LEU A 13 10.63 28.16 -57.10
C LEU A 13 11.37 27.33 -56.04
N VAL A 14 12.03 27.98 -55.08
CA VAL A 14 12.61 27.32 -53.89
C VAL A 14 11.52 27.25 -52.82
N ILE A 15 10.99 26.05 -52.56
CA ILE A 15 10.08 25.80 -51.42
C ILE A 15 10.95 25.44 -50.22
N GLY A 16 11.09 26.37 -49.28
CA GLY A 16 11.68 26.12 -47.97
C GLY A 16 10.65 25.41 -47.07
N LEU A 17 10.86 24.12 -46.83
CA LEU A 17 10.08 23.34 -45.87
C LEU A 17 10.65 23.57 -44.47
N SER A 18 10.11 24.54 -43.74
CA SER A 18 10.44 24.75 -42.32
C SER A 18 9.71 23.69 -41.48
N CYS A 19 10.47 22.72 -40.97
CA CYS A 19 10.03 21.75 -39.98
C CYS A 19 9.68 22.46 -38.66
N LEU A 20 8.39 22.56 -38.31
CA LEU A 20 7.98 22.66 -36.91
C LEU A 20 7.59 21.27 -36.43
N VAL A 21 8.53 20.59 -35.76
CA VAL A 21 8.18 19.48 -34.87
C VAL A 21 7.88 20.12 -33.52
N ALA A 22 6.61 20.24 -33.18
CA ALA A 22 6.19 20.55 -31.82
C ALA A 22 6.35 19.29 -30.99
N ASP A 23 7.52 19.11 -30.38
CA ASP A 23 7.74 18.07 -29.38
C ASP A 23 7.10 18.55 -28.06
N ARG A 24 5.83 18.20 -27.85
CA ARG A 24 5.17 18.32 -26.54
C ARG A 24 5.13 16.95 -25.90
N SER A 25 6.25 16.55 -25.29
CA SER A 25 6.21 15.60 -24.20
C SER A 25 5.89 16.38 -22.92
N ASP A 26 4.60 16.60 -22.66
CA ASP A 26 4.15 16.99 -21.32
C ASP A 26 4.35 15.77 -20.42
N ALA A 27 5.57 15.60 -19.90
CA ALA A 27 5.85 14.63 -18.86
C ALA A 27 5.02 15.02 -17.63
N GLU A 28 3.98 14.24 -17.33
CA GLU A 28 3.14 14.42 -16.16
C GLU A 28 4.05 14.51 -14.92
N GLU A 29 4.00 15.64 -14.20
CA GLU A 29 4.84 15.86 -13.03
C GLU A 29 4.42 14.88 -11.92
N VAL A 30 5.16 13.77 -11.80
CA VAL A 30 4.89 12.75 -10.80
C VAL A 30 5.16 13.34 -9.41
N THR A 31 4.09 13.58 -8.65
CA THR A 31 4.19 14.10 -7.28
C THR A 31 4.96 13.12 -6.40
N ARG A 32 6.07 13.59 -5.82
CA ARG A 32 6.85 12.82 -4.83
C ARG A 32 6.41 13.17 -3.42
N HIS A 33 6.20 12.15 -2.62
CA HIS A 33 5.86 12.26 -1.20
C HIS A 33 7.09 11.91 -0.36
N SER A 34 7.52 12.82 0.49
CA SER A 34 8.58 12.57 1.47
C SER A 34 8.03 11.91 2.73
N VAL A 35 8.88 11.15 3.43
CA VAL A 35 8.56 10.56 4.72
C VAL A 35 9.41 11.23 5.79
N SER A 36 8.78 11.70 6.86
CA SER A 36 9.48 12.37 7.97
C SER A 36 10.51 11.41 8.57
N ASN A 37 11.79 11.79 8.56
CA ASN A 37 12.92 10.94 8.97
C ASN A 37 13.01 9.59 8.22
N GLY A 38 12.35 9.47 7.08
CA GLY A 38 12.40 8.30 6.23
C GLY A 38 13.69 8.25 5.42
N ARG A 39 14.27 7.06 5.30
CA ARG A 39 15.41 6.79 4.43
C ARG A 39 15.14 5.57 3.58
N THR A 40 15.59 5.61 2.33
CA THR A 40 15.53 4.43 1.46
C THR A 40 16.49 3.36 1.97
N VAL A 41 15.97 2.15 2.10
CA VAL A 41 16.72 0.95 2.45
C VAL A 41 16.38 -0.16 1.47
N TYR A 42 17.28 -1.12 1.31
CA TYR A 42 17.09 -2.24 0.41
C TYR A 42 16.90 -3.54 1.19
N VAL A 43 15.81 -4.24 0.90
CA VAL A 43 15.51 -5.57 1.45
C VAL A 43 15.42 -6.52 0.26
N GLY A 44 16.34 -7.47 0.15
CA GLY A 44 16.42 -8.37 -1.01
C GLY A 44 16.62 -7.65 -2.34
N GLY A 45 17.30 -6.50 -2.33
CA GLY A 45 17.51 -5.66 -3.53
C GLY A 45 16.32 -4.75 -3.89
N VAL A 46 15.20 -4.83 -3.18
CA VAL A 46 14.03 -3.97 -3.41
C VAL A 46 14.07 -2.76 -2.48
N ALA A 47 13.85 -1.57 -3.04
CA ALA A 47 13.81 -0.31 -2.29
C ALA A 47 12.54 -0.23 -1.42
N ASN A 48 12.72 0.17 -0.17
CA ASN A 48 11.68 0.38 0.84
C ASN A 48 12.03 1.66 1.63
N ILE A 49 11.09 2.20 2.42
CA ILE A 49 11.38 3.38 3.26
C ILE A 49 11.36 2.96 4.72
N LEU A 50 12.47 3.18 5.41
CA LEU A 50 12.62 2.94 6.85
C LEU A 50 12.57 4.26 7.62
N VAL A 51 11.74 4.29 8.65
CA VAL A 51 11.77 5.31 9.71
C VAL A 51 12.25 4.63 10.99
N ARG A 52 13.32 5.14 11.59
CA ARG A 52 13.81 4.70 12.90
C ARG A 52 13.44 5.71 13.95
N VAL A 53 13.05 5.21 15.11
CA VAL A 53 12.78 6.04 16.29
C VAL A 53 13.73 5.66 17.42
N GLU A 54 13.93 6.57 18.35
CA GLU A 54 14.69 6.30 19.57
C GLU A 54 13.87 5.39 20.51
N ASN A 55 14.56 4.46 21.19
CA ASN A 55 13.94 3.54 22.16
C ASN A 55 12.63 2.88 21.67
N PRO A 56 12.64 2.21 20.49
CA PRO A 56 11.42 1.71 19.88
C PRO A 56 10.75 0.65 20.75
N LYS A 57 9.41 0.72 20.83
CA LYS A 57 8.53 -0.27 21.47
C LYS A 57 8.45 -1.56 20.66
N GLY A 58 8.56 -1.45 19.33
CA GLY A 58 8.47 -2.54 18.37
C GLY A 58 8.75 -2.05 16.95
N SER A 59 8.43 -2.89 15.97
CA SER A 59 8.54 -2.59 14.55
C SER A 59 7.23 -2.86 13.83
N LEU A 60 6.85 -1.98 12.90
CA LEU A 60 5.69 -2.13 12.03
C LEU A 60 6.13 -2.23 10.56
N LEU A 61 5.59 -3.20 9.84
CA LEU A 61 5.65 -3.27 8.38
C LEU A 61 4.32 -2.78 7.83
N LEU A 62 4.34 -1.73 7.02
CA LEU A 62 3.16 -1.06 6.50
C LEU A 62 2.96 -1.44 5.04
N LEU A 63 1.85 -2.14 4.76
CA LEU A 63 1.53 -2.66 3.43
C LEU A 63 0.28 -1.97 2.89
N ALA A 64 0.44 -1.22 1.80
CA ALA A 64 -0.68 -0.59 1.10
C ALA A 64 -1.52 -1.62 0.34
N GLY A 65 -2.83 -1.40 0.26
CA GLY A 65 -3.71 -2.10 -0.67
C GLY A 65 -3.54 -1.64 -2.12
N GLY A 66 -4.45 -2.04 -3.01
CA GLY A 66 -4.45 -1.60 -4.41
C GLY A 66 -3.26 -2.16 -5.20
N SER A 67 -2.44 -1.28 -5.81
CA SER A 67 -1.25 -1.72 -6.56
C SER A 67 -0.18 -2.32 -5.65
N GLN A 68 -0.19 -1.96 -4.36
CA GLN A 68 0.83 -2.27 -3.33
C GLN A 68 2.24 -1.74 -3.66
N ARG A 69 2.41 -1.09 -4.81
CA ARG A 69 3.65 -0.47 -5.25
C ARG A 69 3.73 0.92 -4.64
N LEU A 70 4.87 1.27 -4.08
CA LEU A 70 5.14 2.62 -3.56
C LEU A 70 5.99 3.41 -4.55
N ASN A 71 6.80 2.71 -5.35
CA ASN A 71 7.77 3.31 -6.28
C ASN A 71 8.75 4.21 -5.52
N VAL A 72 9.53 3.58 -4.65
CA VAL A 72 10.44 4.25 -3.71
C VAL A 72 11.64 4.86 -4.44
N GLY A 73 11.87 6.15 -4.20
CA GLY A 73 13.04 6.92 -4.67
C GLY A 73 14.27 6.74 -3.79
N ALA A 74 15.38 7.42 -4.10
CA ALA A 74 16.65 7.26 -3.40
C ALA A 74 16.70 7.96 -2.02
N ASP A 75 15.81 8.92 -1.76
CA ASP A 75 15.84 9.87 -0.66
C ASP A 75 14.70 9.67 0.36
N GLY A 76 14.20 8.44 0.49
CA GLY A 76 13.06 8.15 1.36
C GLY A 76 11.75 8.76 0.83
N THR A 77 11.66 9.03 -0.48
CA THR A 77 10.44 9.47 -1.16
C THR A 77 9.75 8.32 -1.88
N PHE A 78 8.49 8.52 -2.23
CA PHE A 78 7.70 7.57 -3.00
C PHE A 78 6.63 8.31 -3.81
N THR A 79 6.05 7.68 -4.82
CA THR A 79 5.09 8.35 -5.73
C THR A 79 3.72 7.68 -5.77
N GLU A 80 3.60 6.43 -5.30
CA GLU A 80 2.36 5.66 -5.35
C GLU A 80 1.77 5.35 -3.97
N GLN A 81 0.45 5.16 -3.93
CA GLN A 81 -0.30 4.84 -2.70
C GLN A 81 -0.21 5.87 -1.55
N PRO A 82 -0.06 7.19 -1.78
CA PRO A 82 0.09 8.16 -0.68
C PRO A 82 -1.15 8.27 0.20
N LEU A 83 -2.34 7.96 -0.35
CA LEU A 83 -3.61 8.04 0.36
C LEU A 83 -4.01 6.74 1.06
N SER A 84 -3.23 5.66 0.93
CA SER A 84 -3.48 4.42 1.66
C SER A 84 -3.52 4.71 3.16
N ALA A 85 -4.53 4.20 3.86
CA ALA A 85 -4.73 4.46 5.29
C ALA A 85 -3.51 4.09 6.13
N ILE A 86 -2.81 3.03 5.75
CA ILE A 86 -1.63 2.60 6.48
C ILE A 86 -0.42 3.49 6.15
N ILE A 87 -0.29 3.97 4.90
CA ILE A 87 0.85 4.79 4.46
C ILE A 87 0.72 6.25 4.90
N ARG A 88 -0.47 6.84 4.78
CA ARG A 88 -0.71 8.24 5.17
C ARG A 88 -0.50 8.46 6.67
N ASN A 89 -0.67 7.43 7.49
CA ASN A 89 -0.49 7.46 8.95
C ASN A 89 0.90 7.03 9.45
N ARG A 90 1.87 6.80 8.55
CA ARG A 90 3.24 6.36 8.90
C ARG A 90 3.91 7.19 10.00
N ASP A 91 3.74 8.51 9.94
CA ASP A 91 4.37 9.44 10.88
C ASP A 91 3.71 9.36 12.27
N ALA A 92 2.40 9.13 12.33
CA ALA A 92 1.68 8.93 13.59
C ALA A 92 2.07 7.60 14.27
N PHE A 93 2.32 6.56 13.49
CA PHE A 93 2.88 5.31 14.01
C PHE A 93 4.30 5.49 14.55
N ALA A 94 5.16 6.21 13.83
CA ALA A 94 6.51 6.53 14.27
C ALA A 94 6.48 7.37 15.56
N ALA A 95 5.65 8.42 15.62
CA ALA A 95 5.46 9.24 16.81
C ALA A 95 4.96 8.44 18.03
N SER A 96 4.29 7.32 17.80
CA SER A 96 3.85 6.40 18.85
C SER A 96 4.96 5.47 19.39
N GLY A 97 6.18 5.57 18.84
CA GLY A 97 7.38 4.89 19.31
C GLY A 97 7.69 3.57 18.59
N PHE A 98 7.34 3.44 17.31
CA PHE A 98 7.65 2.24 16.51
C PHE A 98 8.64 2.55 15.40
N ASN A 99 9.56 1.61 15.12
CA ASN A 99 10.25 1.59 13.84
C ASN A 99 9.26 1.24 12.74
N ILE A 100 9.32 1.93 11.61
CA ILE A 100 8.37 1.75 10.51
C ILE A 100 9.11 1.36 9.24
N LEU A 101 8.64 0.30 8.56
CA LEU A 101 9.04 -0.01 7.20
C LEU A 101 7.83 0.12 6.29
N LEU A 102 7.86 1.09 5.37
CA LEU A 102 6.93 1.13 4.24
C LEU A 102 7.41 0.12 3.21
N VAL A 103 6.58 -0.90 2.96
CA VAL A 103 6.99 -2.07 2.18
C VAL A 103 6.49 -1.98 0.75
N ASP A 104 7.42 -1.89 -0.21
CA ASP A 104 7.08 -1.93 -1.63
C ASP A 104 6.58 -3.32 -2.06
N LYS A 105 5.86 -3.39 -3.18
CA LYS A 105 5.18 -4.59 -3.71
C LYS A 105 6.09 -5.80 -3.86
N GLU A 106 7.31 -5.59 -4.35
CA GLU A 106 8.23 -6.68 -4.71
C GLU A 106 9.03 -7.20 -3.52
N THR A 107 8.97 -6.51 -2.37
CA THR A 107 9.75 -6.90 -1.19
C THR A 107 9.26 -8.24 -0.63
N SER A 108 10.18 -9.19 -0.43
CA SER A 108 9.88 -10.42 0.32
C SER A 108 9.48 -10.07 1.76
N LEU A 109 8.27 -10.47 2.16
CA LEU A 109 7.80 -10.21 3.54
C LEU A 109 8.54 -11.07 4.57
N CYS A 110 9.06 -12.24 4.19
CA CYS A 110 9.97 -13.01 5.05
C CYS A 110 11.21 -12.17 5.37
N ASP A 111 11.87 -11.63 4.34
CA ASP A 111 13.09 -10.85 4.51
C ASP A 111 12.84 -9.52 5.23
N ALA A 112 11.70 -8.88 4.96
CA ALA A 112 11.30 -7.65 5.65
C ALA A 112 11.05 -7.89 7.15
N VAL A 113 10.42 -9.02 7.51
CA VAL A 113 10.23 -9.40 8.92
C VAL A 113 11.57 -9.64 9.59
N GLU A 114 12.49 -10.38 8.96
CA GLU A 114 13.84 -10.60 9.52
C GLU A 114 14.64 -9.29 9.63
N TYR A 115 14.53 -8.42 8.62
CA TYR A 115 15.16 -7.11 8.62
C TYR A 115 14.70 -6.27 9.82
N MET A 116 13.40 -6.14 10.02
CA MET A 116 12.84 -5.34 11.12
C MET A 116 13.04 -6.01 12.49
N ARG A 117 13.11 -7.35 12.54
CA ARG A 117 13.40 -8.10 13.77
C ARG A 117 14.78 -7.74 14.33
N ARG A 118 15.78 -7.56 13.46
CA ARG A 118 17.14 -7.12 13.87
C ARG A 118 17.16 -5.71 14.44
N LEU A 119 16.18 -4.87 14.09
CA LEU A 119 16.06 -3.52 14.64
C LEU A 119 15.32 -3.54 15.98
N LYS A 120 14.13 -4.15 16.04
CA LYS A 120 13.35 -4.26 17.28
C LYS A 120 12.20 -5.26 17.15
N ARG A 121 12.05 -6.13 18.16
CA ARG A 121 10.83 -6.93 18.40
C ARG A 121 9.89 -6.23 19.40
N PRO A 122 8.56 -6.49 19.34
CA PRO A 122 7.88 -7.36 18.37
C PRO A 122 7.80 -6.73 16.97
N VAL A 123 7.70 -7.58 15.94
CA VAL A 123 7.46 -7.18 14.53
C VAL A 123 6.00 -7.46 14.18
N THR A 124 5.26 -6.41 13.83
CA THR A 124 3.86 -6.50 13.42
C THR A 124 3.71 -6.16 11.94
N ILE A 125 3.04 -7.00 11.16
CA ILE A 125 2.63 -6.65 9.79
C ILE A 125 1.26 -5.97 9.85
N VAL A 126 1.15 -4.76 9.28
CA VAL A 126 -0.09 -4.01 9.17
C VAL A 126 -0.47 -3.92 7.70
N SER A 127 -1.57 -4.58 7.32
CA SER A 127 -1.97 -4.74 5.92
C SER A 127 -3.40 -4.29 5.66
N LEU A 128 -3.61 -3.60 4.54
CA LEU A 128 -4.90 -3.08 4.10
C LEU A 128 -5.42 -3.80 2.86
N SER A 129 -6.72 -4.10 2.81
CA SER A 129 -7.38 -4.58 1.58
C SER A 129 -6.71 -5.83 1.01
N ASN A 130 -6.43 -5.87 -0.28
CA ASN A 130 -5.77 -7.00 -0.95
C ASN A 130 -4.34 -7.32 -0.44
N ALA A 131 -3.71 -6.42 0.33
CA ALA A 131 -2.40 -6.70 0.95
C ALA A 131 -2.52 -7.74 2.07
N THR A 132 -3.70 -7.93 2.65
CA THR A 132 -3.96 -9.01 3.61
C THR A 132 -3.70 -10.39 3.03
N ARG A 133 -4.02 -10.60 1.73
CA ARG A 133 -3.66 -11.83 1.01
C ARG A 133 -2.15 -11.99 0.83
N ARG A 134 -1.41 -10.89 0.63
CA ARG A 134 0.06 -10.93 0.53
C ARG A 134 0.66 -11.35 1.87
N THR A 135 0.13 -10.84 2.99
CA THR A 135 0.46 -11.31 4.33
C THR A 135 0.18 -12.81 4.46
N ALA A 136 -1.01 -13.28 4.09
CA ALA A 136 -1.37 -14.70 4.15
C ALA A 136 -0.41 -15.60 3.34
N LYS A 137 -0.08 -15.21 2.11
CA LYS A 137 0.90 -15.93 1.27
C LYS A 137 2.26 -15.98 1.96
N ALA A 138 2.73 -14.87 2.52
CA ALA A 138 4.00 -14.85 3.24
C ALA A 138 4.02 -15.78 4.46
N LEU A 139 2.94 -15.81 5.24
CA LEU A 139 2.79 -16.74 6.37
C LEU A 139 2.83 -18.20 5.90
N ALA A 140 2.13 -18.55 4.82
CA ALA A 140 2.17 -19.88 4.21
C ALA A 140 3.58 -20.25 3.70
N HIS A 141 4.38 -19.25 3.30
CA HIS A 141 5.78 -19.42 2.90
C HIS A 141 6.79 -19.27 4.05
N GLY A 142 6.32 -19.26 5.30
CA GLY A 142 7.18 -19.32 6.48
C GLY A 142 7.60 -17.97 7.07
N ALA A 143 7.02 -16.85 6.65
CA ALA A 143 7.17 -15.59 7.37
C ALA A 143 6.63 -15.75 8.80
N LYS A 144 7.38 -15.27 9.80
CA LYS A 144 7.04 -15.40 11.22
C LYS A 144 6.99 -14.03 11.93
N PRO A 145 6.09 -13.10 11.52
CA PRO A 145 5.90 -11.89 12.31
C PRO A 145 5.34 -12.26 13.69
N ASP A 146 5.61 -11.43 14.70
CA ASP A 146 5.12 -11.65 16.06
C ASP A 146 3.59 -11.44 16.12
N LYS A 147 3.06 -10.53 15.29
CA LYS A 147 1.63 -10.17 15.21
C LYS A 147 1.25 -9.72 13.81
N ILE A 148 -0.05 -9.72 13.50
CA ILE A 148 -0.58 -9.11 12.28
C ILE A 148 -1.81 -8.26 12.55
N VAL A 149 -2.00 -7.22 11.72
CA VAL A 149 -3.22 -6.43 11.62
C VAL A 149 -3.77 -6.54 10.20
N LEU A 150 -5.04 -6.92 10.11
CA LEU A 150 -5.80 -7.01 8.87
C LEU A 150 -6.85 -5.90 8.88
N ALA A 151 -6.56 -4.80 8.18
CA ALA A 151 -7.47 -3.67 8.03
C ALA A 151 -8.25 -3.78 6.72
N SER A 152 -9.58 -3.60 6.77
CA SER A 152 -10.48 -3.67 5.61
C SER A 152 -10.13 -4.84 4.69
N GLY A 153 -10.00 -6.05 5.23
CA GLY A 153 -9.27 -7.15 4.59
C GLY A 153 -10.08 -8.01 3.62
N GLU A 154 -9.40 -8.64 2.67
CA GLU A 154 -9.94 -9.75 1.85
C GLU A 154 -9.82 -11.05 2.67
N LEU A 155 -10.71 -11.23 3.64
CA LEU A 155 -10.53 -12.22 4.72
C LEU A 155 -10.93 -13.65 4.30
N ASN A 156 -11.99 -13.79 3.53
CA ASN A 156 -12.56 -15.06 3.04
C ASN A 156 -13.57 -14.80 1.91
N ALA A 157 -14.18 -15.87 1.36
CA ALA A 157 -15.23 -15.80 0.35
C ALA A 157 -16.40 -14.83 0.66
N ARG A 158 -16.75 -14.60 1.93
CA ARG A 158 -17.81 -13.63 2.31
C ARG A 158 -17.35 -12.17 2.25
N SER A 159 -16.05 -11.93 2.14
CA SER A 159 -15.49 -10.61 1.81
C SER A 159 -15.68 -10.27 0.32
N GLY A 160 -15.72 -11.29 -0.53
CA GLY A 160 -15.91 -11.16 -1.98
C GLY A 160 -15.03 -12.12 -2.78
N PRO A 161 -13.69 -12.08 -2.65
CA PRO A 161 -12.78 -12.99 -3.35
C PRO A 161 -12.84 -14.41 -2.77
N LEU A 162 -12.72 -15.42 -3.63
CA LEU A 162 -12.65 -16.84 -3.23
C LEU A 162 -11.26 -17.27 -2.73
N ASP A 163 -10.27 -16.38 -2.81
CA ASP A 163 -8.89 -16.60 -2.40
C ASP A 163 -8.47 -15.64 -1.27
N GLY A 164 -9.35 -15.42 -0.28
CA GLY A 164 -9.06 -14.58 0.89
C GLY A 164 -8.02 -15.19 1.84
N VAL A 165 -7.73 -14.49 2.94
CA VAL A 165 -6.75 -14.94 3.96
C VAL A 165 -7.02 -16.37 4.43
N ALA A 166 -8.27 -16.69 4.80
CA ALA A 166 -8.64 -18.03 5.25
C ALA A 166 -8.45 -19.09 4.16
N ASP A 167 -8.79 -18.76 2.92
CA ASP A 167 -8.70 -19.67 1.77
C ASP A 167 -7.25 -19.96 1.38
N ILE A 168 -6.36 -18.97 1.53
CA ILE A 168 -4.91 -19.09 1.30
C ILE A 168 -4.26 -19.92 2.39
N LEU A 169 -4.55 -19.64 3.66
CA LEU A 169 -3.89 -20.31 4.78
C LEU A 169 -4.42 -21.73 5.01
N ARG A 170 -5.73 -21.95 4.86
CA ARG A 170 -6.48 -23.19 5.13
C ARG A 170 -6.45 -23.67 6.58
N ASP A 171 -5.31 -23.56 7.24
CA ASP A 171 -5.09 -23.85 8.66
C ASP A 171 -4.97 -22.54 9.47
N PRO A 172 -5.90 -22.25 10.40
CA PRO A 172 -5.83 -21.06 11.22
C PRO A 172 -4.60 -21.05 12.15
N ALA A 173 -3.97 -22.20 12.44
CA ALA A 173 -2.78 -22.25 13.29
C ALA A 173 -1.58 -21.48 12.70
N LEU A 174 -1.58 -21.22 11.39
CA LEU A 174 -0.59 -20.40 10.70
C LEU A 174 -0.74 -18.90 11.00
N LEU A 175 -1.87 -18.45 11.55
CA LEU A 175 -2.05 -17.06 11.97
C LEU A 175 -1.27 -16.78 13.26
N PRO A 176 -0.39 -15.77 13.29
CA PRO A 176 0.04 -15.14 14.52
C PRO A 176 -1.15 -14.49 15.26
N PRO A 177 -0.98 -14.01 16.50
CA PRO A 177 -1.95 -13.13 17.12
C PRO A 177 -2.38 -12.02 16.15
N THR A 178 -3.68 -11.95 15.90
CA THR A 178 -4.27 -11.15 14.82
C THR A 178 -5.27 -10.14 15.39
N LEU A 179 -5.16 -8.90 14.93
CA LEU A 179 -6.17 -7.86 15.05
C LEU A 179 -6.88 -7.69 13.70
N VAL A 180 -8.20 -7.66 13.70
CA VAL A 180 -9.01 -7.27 12.54
C VAL A 180 -9.61 -5.90 12.79
N ILE A 181 -9.44 -4.97 11.86
CA ILE A 181 -10.08 -3.65 11.89
C ILE A 181 -10.91 -3.51 10.63
N HIS A 182 -12.20 -3.23 10.75
CA HIS A 182 -13.08 -3.15 9.59
C HIS A 182 -14.13 -2.06 9.76
N HIS A 183 -14.44 -1.35 8.68
CA HIS A 183 -15.53 -0.38 8.69
C HIS A 183 -16.88 -1.09 8.51
N ARG A 184 -17.89 -0.77 9.34
CA ARG A 184 -19.23 -1.40 9.27
C ARG A 184 -19.93 -1.21 7.93
N LYS A 185 -19.60 -0.11 7.25
CA LYS A 185 -20.19 0.31 5.96
C LYS A 185 -19.19 0.23 4.81
N ASP A 186 -18.13 -0.58 4.93
CA ASP A 186 -17.25 -0.84 3.78
C ASP A 186 -18.08 -1.47 2.65
N ASP A 187 -18.27 -0.72 1.57
CA ASP A 187 -19.03 -1.13 0.38
C ASP A 187 -18.10 -1.54 -0.78
N CYS A 188 -16.80 -1.73 -0.50
CA CYS A 188 -15.88 -2.28 -1.48
C CYS A 188 -16.23 -3.75 -1.77
N ARG A 189 -16.43 -4.06 -3.05
CA ARG A 189 -16.88 -5.39 -3.54
C ARG A 189 -15.99 -6.58 -3.16
N VAL A 190 -14.76 -6.34 -2.70
CA VAL A 190 -13.79 -7.38 -2.33
C VAL A 190 -13.50 -7.44 -0.83
N THR A 191 -14.02 -6.52 -0.04
CA THR A 191 -13.74 -6.45 1.41
C THR A 191 -15.03 -6.23 2.20
N ASN A 192 -16.08 -6.93 1.79
CA ASN A 192 -17.39 -6.83 2.40
C ASN A 192 -17.33 -7.18 3.91
N PRO A 193 -17.92 -6.36 4.79
CA PRO A 193 -17.98 -6.59 6.24
C PRO A 193 -18.55 -7.96 6.63
N ALA A 194 -19.39 -8.57 5.79
CA ALA A 194 -19.91 -9.92 6.00
C ALA A 194 -18.81 -10.99 6.10
N GLY A 195 -17.59 -10.70 5.63
CA GLY A 195 -16.42 -11.55 5.78
C GLY A 195 -15.86 -11.65 7.21
N VAL A 196 -16.07 -10.62 8.05
CA VAL A 196 -15.38 -10.49 9.33
C VAL A 196 -15.81 -11.56 10.34
N ALA A 197 -17.12 -11.73 10.57
CA ALA A 197 -17.61 -12.69 11.55
C ALA A 197 -17.26 -14.15 11.20
N PRO A 198 -17.46 -14.63 9.96
CA PRO A 198 -17.01 -15.97 9.55
C PRO A 198 -15.50 -16.15 9.65
N PHE A 199 -14.71 -15.11 9.35
CA PHE A 199 -13.25 -15.15 9.51
C PHE A 199 -12.86 -15.32 10.97
N GLN A 200 -13.49 -14.57 11.88
CA GLN A 200 -13.25 -14.69 13.31
C GLN A 200 -13.60 -16.09 13.83
N VAL A 201 -14.71 -16.68 13.38
CA VAL A 201 -15.07 -18.06 13.75
C VAL A 201 -14.02 -19.06 13.26
N TRP A 202 -13.59 -18.95 12.00
CA TRP A 202 -12.55 -19.82 11.44
C TRP A 202 -11.20 -19.67 12.15
N ALA A 203 -10.79 -18.44 12.45
CA ALA A 203 -9.50 -18.16 13.07
C ALA A 203 -9.45 -18.50 14.57
N GLY A 204 -10.60 -18.63 15.23
CA GLY A 204 -10.69 -18.96 16.65
C GLY A 204 -9.93 -17.95 17.52
N ASP A 205 -9.08 -18.45 18.42
CA ASP A 205 -8.32 -17.63 19.37
C ASP A 205 -7.18 -16.82 18.73
N ARG A 206 -6.87 -17.06 17.45
CA ARG A 206 -5.85 -16.31 16.72
C ARG A 206 -6.31 -14.89 16.43
N VAL A 207 -7.61 -14.67 16.19
CA VAL A 207 -8.17 -13.31 16.18
C VAL A 207 -8.42 -12.89 17.62
N ARG A 208 -7.50 -12.08 18.16
CA ARG A 208 -7.53 -11.61 19.55
C ARG A 208 -8.57 -10.51 19.75
N LYS A 209 -8.81 -9.70 18.71
CA LYS A 209 -9.74 -8.57 18.75
C LYS A 209 -10.26 -8.26 17.36
N VAL A 210 -11.52 -7.85 17.30
CA VAL A 210 -12.15 -7.25 16.12
C VAL A 210 -12.57 -5.83 16.48
N ILE A 211 -12.14 -4.85 15.70
CA ILE A 211 -12.54 -3.45 15.81
C ILE A 211 -13.48 -3.13 14.68
N TRP A 212 -14.68 -2.69 15.06
CA TRP A 212 -15.65 -2.14 14.13
C TRP A 212 -15.56 -0.61 14.15
N ILE A 213 -15.19 -0.04 13.02
CA ILE A 213 -15.24 1.40 12.82
C ILE A 213 -16.61 1.78 12.25
N ASP A 214 -17.19 2.85 12.78
CA ASP A 214 -18.37 3.51 12.25
C ASP A 214 -18.13 5.04 12.25
N GLY A 215 -18.77 5.76 11.34
CA GLY A 215 -18.52 7.18 11.08
C GLY A 215 -17.47 7.44 9.99
N GLY A 216 -16.88 8.64 9.96
CA GLY A 216 -15.96 9.02 8.88
C GLY A 216 -16.67 9.31 7.55
N THR A 217 -15.93 9.22 6.45
CA THR A 217 -16.40 9.60 5.11
C THR A 217 -16.66 8.40 4.23
N LYS A 218 -17.79 8.38 3.51
CA LYS A 218 -18.07 7.33 2.52
C LYS A 218 -17.04 7.31 1.38
N GLY A 219 -16.60 8.48 0.93
CA GLY A 219 -15.76 8.63 -0.25
C GLY A 219 -16.52 8.40 -1.57
N THR A 220 -15.80 8.51 -2.69
CA THR A 220 -16.36 8.30 -4.04
C THR A 220 -16.02 6.91 -4.55
N GLY A 221 -17.02 6.01 -4.55
CA GLY A 221 -16.87 4.61 -4.93
C GLY A 221 -16.46 3.72 -3.74
N GLY A 222 -16.89 2.46 -3.77
CA GLY A 222 -16.84 1.63 -2.57
C GLY A 222 -15.43 1.30 -2.07
N CYS A 223 -14.42 1.31 -2.94
CA CYS A 223 -13.02 1.02 -2.58
C CYS A 223 -12.15 2.28 -2.42
N ALA A 224 -12.74 3.46 -2.17
CA ALA A 224 -11.98 4.71 -2.08
C ALA A 224 -11.01 4.73 -0.89
N SER A 225 -9.77 5.18 -1.12
CA SER A 225 -8.72 5.26 -0.09
C SER A 225 -9.01 6.23 1.04
N LEU A 226 -9.86 7.24 0.80
CA LEU A 226 -10.36 8.19 1.81
C LEU A 226 -11.84 7.95 2.12
N GLY A 227 -12.39 6.81 1.70
CA GLY A 227 -13.75 6.37 1.98
C GLY A 227 -13.82 5.42 3.17
N TYR A 228 -14.98 4.79 3.36
CA TYR A 228 -15.18 3.79 4.41
C TYR A 228 -14.19 2.62 4.29
N HIS A 229 -13.94 2.15 3.07
CA HIS A 229 -12.92 1.13 2.80
C HIS A 229 -11.52 1.54 3.28
N GLY A 230 -11.11 2.75 2.94
CA GLY A 230 -9.84 3.32 3.36
C GLY A 230 -9.85 4.00 4.73
N LEU A 231 -10.87 3.75 5.57
CA LEU A 231 -10.99 4.29 6.92
C LEU A 231 -10.87 5.83 6.98
N GLY A 232 -11.41 6.51 5.98
CA GLY A 232 -11.35 7.98 5.86
C GLY A 232 -12.01 8.69 7.03
N GLY A 233 -11.30 9.66 7.61
CA GLY A 233 -11.76 10.38 8.81
C GLY A 233 -11.64 9.58 10.11
N GLN A 234 -11.01 8.40 10.08
CA GLN A 234 -10.86 7.49 11.23
C GLN A 234 -9.39 7.16 11.51
N ASP A 235 -8.49 8.01 11.04
CA ASP A 235 -7.04 7.84 11.13
C ASP A 235 -6.55 7.71 12.58
N ALA A 236 -7.04 8.55 13.49
CA ALA A 236 -6.66 8.50 14.90
C ALA A 236 -7.08 7.17 15.57
N VAL A 237 -8.28 6.67 15.24
CA VAL A 237 -8.79 5.39 15.76
C VAL A 237 -7.96 4.23 15.21
N LEU A 238 -7.69 4.23 13.91
CA LEU A 238 -6.82 3.25 13.26
C LEU A 238 -5.44 3.21 13.93
N VAL A 239 -4.81 4.38 14.10
CA VAL A 239 -3.48 4.47 14.70
C VAL A 239 -3.49 3.94 16.13
N SER A 240 -4.46 4.37 16.94
CA SER A 240 -4.56 3.96 18.34
C SER A 240 -4.72 2.45 18.49
N GLU A 241 -5.64 1.83 17.75
CA GLU A 241 -5.91 0.38 17.86
C GLU A 241 -4.73 -0.46 17.38
N VAL A 242 -4.07 -0.07 16.29
CA VAL A 242 -2.84 -0.74 15.81
C VAL A 242 -1.72 -0.62 16.83
N VAL A 243 -1.48 0.58 17.38
CA VAL A 243 -0.40 0.84 18.34
C VAL A 243 -0.61 0.07 19.62
N ASN A 244 -1.83 0.07 20.17
CA ASN A 244 -2.17 -0.66 21.37
C ASN A 244 -1.91 -2.15 21.17
N PHE A 245 -2.50 -2.73 20.11
CA PHE A 245 -2.31 -4.14 19.81
C PHE A 245 -0.86 -4.53 19.55
N ALA A 246 -0.09 -3.69 18.85
CA ALA A 246 1.32 -3.96 18.58
C ALA A 246 2.17 -3.88 19.86
N ALA A 247 1.85 -2.97 20.78
CA ALA A 247 2.54 -2.78 22.05
C ALA A 247 2.19 -3.81 23.14
N ASP A 248 1.02 -4.45 23.04
CA ASP A 248 0.59 -5.47 24.01
C ASP A 248 1.65 -6.59 24.14
N LYS A 249 1.78 -7.20 25.32
CA LYS A 249 2.75 -8.28 25.53
C LYS A 249 2.20 -9.63 25.13
#